data_AF-A0A1I8F0L3-F1
#
_entry.id   AF-A0A1I8F0L3-F1
#
_cell.length_a   1.000
_cell.length_b   1.000
_cell.length_c   1.000
_cell.angle_alpha   90.00
_cell.angle_beta   90.00
_cell.angle_gamma   90.00
#
_symmetry.space_group_name_H-M   'P 1'
#
loop_
_entity.id
_entity.type
_entity.pdbx_description
1 polymer ?
#
loop_
_entity_poly.entity_id
_entity_poly.type
_entity_poly.pdbx_seq_one_letter_code
_entity_poly.pdbx_strand_id
1 'polypeptide(L)'
;LQDLDIEYHKKWTTVTLKLPKHISPQKAKISLDFVGELNEKMRGFYRSPYKDVDGKECYLAATQFESTFARLAFPCWDEPIYKAKFDVTLIVDEGLTALSNMNMISETKVDDKKVVKFATTPPMSTYLVAFAVGQLEYIQDVEVVHKIDHQ
;
A
#
# COMPACT_ATOMS: atom_id res chain seq x y z
N LEU A 1 4.61 -8.54 23.12
CA LEU A 1 4.48 -10.00 22.90
C LEU A 1 5.07 -10.27 21.53
N GLN A 2 5.92 -11.27 21.39
CA GLN A 2 6.48 -11.73 20.11
C GLN A 2 5.99 -13.16 19.88
N ASP A 3 6.01 -13.62 18.62
CA ASP A 3 5.73 -15.01 18.23
C ASP A 3 4.40 -15.55 18.77
N LEU A 4 3.33 -14.76 18.60
CA LEU A 4 1.97 -15.19 18.94
C LEU A 4 1.55 -16.39 18.08
N ASP A 5 0.65 -17.23 18.60
CA ASP A 5 -0.02 -18.24 17.76
C ASP A 5 -0.97 -17.52 16.78
N ILE A 6 -0.80 -17.80 15.49
CA ILE A 6 -1.51 -17.16 14.39
C ILE A 6 -2.30 -18.21 13.63
N GLU A 7 -3.60 -17.99 13.50
CA GLU A 7 -4.48 -18.84 12.70
C GLU A 7 -5.02 -18.07 11.50
N TYR A 8 -4.79 -18.59 10.29
CA TYR A 8 -5.32 -18.01 9.05
C TYR A 8 -6.54 -18.78 8.54
N HIS A 9 -7.69 -18.10 8.50
CA HIS A 9 -8.94 -18.68 8.01
C HIS A 9 -9.19 -18.32 6.55
N LYS A 10 -8.68 -19.14 5.63
CA LYS A 10 -8.73 -18.91 4.17
C LYS A 10 -10.12 -18.58 3.61
N LYS A 11 -11.18 -19.23 4.12
CA LYS A 11 -12.57 -19.00 3.66
C LYS A 11 -13.04 -17.56 3.92
N TRP A 12 -12.62 -17.00 5.04
CA TRP A 12 -13.05 -15.68 5.51
C TRP A 12 -12.02 -14.58 5.22
N THR A 13 -10.82 -15.00 4.79
CA THR A 13 -9.68 -14.11 4.56
C THR A 13 -9.34 -13.31 5.82
N THR A 14 -9.37 -13.99 6.97
CA THR A 14 -9.10 -13.40 8.28
C THR A 14 -7.91 -14.08 8.96
N VAL A 15 -7.22 -13.31 9.79
CA VAL A 15 -6.13 -13.78 10.65
C VAL A 15 -6.54 -13.57 12.10
N THR A 16 -6.40 -14.61 12.92
CA THR A 16 -6.63 -14.57 14.36
C THR A 16 -5.29 -14.58 15.09
N LEU A 17 -5.02 -13.55 15.89
CA LEU A 17 -3.85 -13.49 16.77
C LEU A 17 -4.26 -13.97 18.17
N LYS A 18 -3.78 -15.14 18.58
CA LYS A 18 -4.12 -15.69 19.90
C LYS A 18 -3.18 -15.12 20.96
N LEU A 19 -3.76 -14.41 21.91
CA LEU A 19 -3.02 -13.87 23.04
C LEU A 19 -2.87 -14.96 24.12
N PRO A 20 -1.68 -15.10 24.75
CA PRO A 20 -1.44 -16.12 25.76
C PRO A 20 -2.24 -15.88 27.05
N LYS A 21 -2.78 -14.68 27.22
CA LYS A 21 -3.66 -14.30 28.33
C LYS A 21 -4.60 -13.20 27.88
N HIS A 22 -5.71 -13.08 28.61
CA HIS A 22 -6.61 -11.94 28.48
C HIS A 22 -5.86 -10.63 28.73
N ILE A 23 -6.16 -9.62 27.92
CA ILE A 23 -5.63 -8.26 28.08
C ILE A 23 -6.79 -7.31 28.40
N SER A 24 -6.57 -6.38 29.33
CA SER A 24 -7.51 -5.29 29.56
C SER A 24 -7.57 -4.37 28.34
N PRO A 25 -8.68 -3.64 28.12
CA PRO A 25 -8.76 -2.62 27.07
C PRO A 25 -7.59 -1.63 27.16
N GLN A 26 -6.84 -1.50 26.07
CA GLN A 26 -5.66 -0.63 25.99
C GLN A 26 -5.31 -0.30 24.53
N LYS A 27 -4.49 0.72 24.33
CA LYS A 27 -3.82 0.92 23.04
C LYS A 27 -2.78 -0.18 22.85
N ALA A 28 -2.77 -0.79 21.68
CA ALA A 28 -1.79 -1.80 21.30
C ALA A 28 -1.23 -1.48 19.91
N LYS A 29 0.03 -1.86 19.68
CA LYS A 29 0.65 -1.86 18.35
C LYS A 29 0.82 -3.32 17.93
N ILE A 30 0.32 -3.64 16.75
CA ILE A 30 0.48 -4.95 16.12
C ILE A 30 1.48 -4.77 14.97
N SER A 31 2.50 -5.62 14.93
CA SER A 31 3.46 -5.68 13.83
C SER A 31 3.35 -7.07 13.22
N LEU A 32 3.22 -7.14 11.90
CA LEU A 32 3.04 -8.38 11.15
C LEU A 32 3.99 -8.35 9.96
N ASP A 33 4.81 -9.38 9.83
CA ASP A 33 5.57 -9.66 8.62
C ASP A 33 4.77 -10.66 7.78
N PHE A 34 4.58 -10.37 6.50
CA PHE A 34 3.78 -11.18 5.60
C PHE A 34 4.33 -11.15 4.19
N VAL A 35 4.01 -12.20 3.42
CA VAL A 35 4.34 -12.33 2.00
C VAL A 35 3.06 -12.62 1.24
N GLY A 36 2.92 -12.02 0.06
CA GLY A 36 1.81 -12.23 -0.85
C GLY A 36 2.28 -12.40 -2.28
N GLU A 37 1.42 -12.96 -3.12
CA GLU A 37 1.67 -13.13 -4.56
C GLU A 37 1.00 -11.99 -5.34
N LEU A 38 1.75 -11.38 -6.26
CA LEU A 38 1.19 -10.48 -7.26
C LEU A 38 0.41 -11.28 -8.31
N ASN A 39 -0.91 -11.27 -8.16
CA ASN A 39 -1.83 -11.95 -9.07
C ASN A 39 -2.07 -11.15 -10.37
N GLU A 40 -2.79 -11.74 -11.33
CA GLU A 40 -3.15 -11.09 -12.61
C GLU A 40 -4.65 -10.78 -12.72
N LYS A 41 -5.36 -10.76 -11.58
CA LYS A 41 -6.84 -10.67 -11.52
C LYS A 41 -7.36 -9.25 -11.25
N MET A 42 -6.50 -8.24 -11.39
CA MET A 42 -6.82 -6.81 -11.18
C MET A 42 -7.51 -6.54 -9.83
N ARG A 43 -7.06 -7.23 -8.78
CA ARG A 43 -7.62 -7.10 -7.42
C ARG A 43 -6.53 -7.27 -6.37
N GLY A 44 -6.65 -6.54 -5.27
CA GLY A 44 -5.60 -6.49 -4.26
C GLY A 44 -4.37 -5.80 -4.83
N PHE A 45 -3.19 -6.29 -4.47
CA PHE A 45 -1.94 -5.90 -5.13
C PHE A 45 -1.66 -6.90 -6.25
N TYR A 46 -1.67 -6.43 -7.50
CA TYR A 46 -1.63 -7.27 -8.69
C TYR A 46 -0.57 -6.75 -9.67
N ARG A 47 -0.15 -7.61 -10.60
CA ARG A 47 0.70 -7.23 -11.73
C ARG A 47 -0.11 -7.21 -13.03
N SER A 48 0.20 -6.25 -13.89
CA SER A 48 -0.41 -6.07 -15.20
C SER A 48 0.69 -6.05 -16.26
N PRO A 49 0.66 -6.97 -17.25
CA PRO A 49 1.64 -6.98 -18.33
C PRO A 49 1.36 -5.84 -19.32
N TYR A 50 2.41 -5.26 -19.87
CA TYR A 50 2.36 -4.36 -21.02
C TYR A 50 3.60 -4.56 -21.90
N LYS A 51 3.62 -3.95 -23.08
CA LYS A 51 4.81 -3.91 -23.93
C LYS A 51 5.38 -2.51 -23.93
N ASP A 52 6.69 -2.39 -23.76
CA ASP A 52 7.38 -1.12 -23.94
C ASP A 52 7.48 -0.74 -25.43
N VAL A 53 8.16 0.38 -25.71
CA VAL A 53 8.34 0.92 -27.07
C VAL A 53 9.12 -0.03 -27.99
N ASP A 54 9.96 -0.90 -27.43
CA ASP A 54 10.76 -1.89 -28.14
C ASP A 54 10.02 -3.23 -28.27
N GLY A 55 8.78 -3.32 -27.76
CA GLY A 55 7.95 -4.51 -27.79
C GLY A 55 8.30 -5.56 -26.73
N LYS A 56 9.18 -5.25 -25.78
CA LYS A 56 9.55 -6.12 -24.68
C LYS A 56 8.43 -6.16 -23.64
N GLU A 57 8.16 -7.35 -23.12
CA GLU A 57 7.18 -7.52 -22.04
C GLU A 57 7.69 -6.94 -20.73
N CYS A 58 6.90 -6.05 -20.15
CA CYS A 58 7.13 -5.37 -18.89
C CYS A 58 5.91 -5.55 -17.97
N TYR A 59 6.08 -5.26 -16.68
CA TYR A 59 5.01 -5.36 -15.68
C TYR A 59 4.85 -4.07 -14.90
N LEU A 60 3.59 -3.71 -14.67
CA LEU A 60 3.16 -2.70 -13.69
C LEU A 60 2.59 -3.45 -12.49
N ALA A 61 3.08 -3.18 -11.29
CA ALA A 61 2.41 -3.59 -10.06
C ALA A 61 1.48 -2.45 -9.60
N ALA A 62 0.21 -2.75 -9.34
CA ALA A 62 -0.78 -1.75 -8.95
C ALA A 62 -1.80 -2.32 -7.96
N THR A 63 -2.48 -1.44 -7.25
CA THR A 63 -3.51 -1.79 -6.29
C THR A 63 -4.91 -1.51 -6.82
N GLN A 64 -5.82 -2.47 -6.66
CA GLN A 64 -7.27 -2.27 -6.78
C GLN A 64 -7.94 -2.87 -5.55
N PHE A 65 -8.27 -2.02 -4.58
CA PHE A 65 -8.76 -2.46 -3.28
C PHE A 65 -10.28 -2.42 -3.12
N GLU A 66 -10.99 -1.66 -3.95
CA GLU A 66 -12.44 -1.58 -3.86
C GLU A 66 -13.11 -2.91 -4.27
N SER A 67 -14.05 -3.46 -3.48
CA SER A 67 -14.54 -2.96 -2.18
C SER A 67 -13.91 -3.61 -0.95
N THR A 68 -13.28 -4.78 -1.08
CA THR A 68 -12.78 -5.61 0.06
C THR A 68 -11.46 -6.33 -0.26
N PHE A 69 -10.66 -5.74 -1.15
CA PHE A 69 -9.43 -6.36 -1.62
C PHE A 69 -8.16 -5.80 -0.97
N ALA A 70 -8.24 -4.80 -0.09
CA ALA A 70 -7.06 -4.33 0.65
C ALA A 70 -6.46 -5.46 1.51
N ARG A 71 -7.31 -6.32 2.08
CA ARG A 71 -6.89 -7.53 2.83
C ARG A 71 -6.09 -8.55 2.03
N LEU A 72 -6.09 -8.46 0.69
CA LEU A 72 -5.27 -9.30 -0.19
C LEU A 72 -3.85 -8.74 -0.38
N ALA A 73 -3.61 -7.49 0.04
CA ALA A 73 -2.31 -6.83 -0.05
C ALA A 73 -1.64 -6.69 1.32
N PHE A 74 -2.40 -6.41 2.39
CA PHE A 74 -1.88 -6.33 3.76
C PHE A 74 -2.98 -6.65 4.80
N PRO A 75 -2.63 -7.24 5.96
CA PRO A 75 -3.59 -7.48 7.04
C PRO A 75 -4.14 -6.17 7.60
N CYS A 76 -5.46 -6.02 7.56
CA CYS A 76 -6.15 -4.82 8.05
C CYS A 76 -7.61 -5.10 8.43
N TRP A 77 -8.22 -4.18 9.17
CA TRP A 77 -9.67 -4.14 9.37
C TRP A 77 -10.33 -3.56 8.12
N ASP A 78 -10.53 -4.42 7.13
CA ASP A 78 -10.94 -4.04 5.78
C ASP A 78 -12.46 -3.85 5.64
N GLU A 79 -12.99 -2.91 6.43
CA GLU A 79 -14.36 -2.41 6.32
C GLU A 79 -14.35 -0.86 6.28
N PRO A 80 -15.22 -0.21 5.48
CA PRO A 80 -15.14 1.24 5.27
C PRO A 80 -15.22 2.11 6.53
N ILE A 81 -15.88 1.61 7.58
CA ILE A 81 -16.06 2.34 8.84
C ILE A 81 -14.76 2.49 9.65
N TYR A 82 -13.80 1.57 9.49
CA TYR A 82 -12.53 1.60 10.22
C TYR A 82 -11.50 2.48 9.52
N LYS A 83 -11.74 3.80 9.53
CA LYS A 83 -10.80 4.78 8.96
C LYS A 83 -9.52 4.84 9.78
N ALA A 84 -8.38 4.94 9.09
CA ALA A 84 -7.07 5.09 9.68
C ALA A 84 -6.18 6.02 8.85
N LYS A 85 -5.06 6.43 9.43
CA LYS A 85 -3.96 7.07 8.69
C LYS A 85 -2.99 5.98 8.25
N PHE A 86 -2.42 6.13 7.06
CA PHE A 86 -1.49 5.17 6.49
C PHE A 86 -0.15 5.84 6.23
N ASP A 87 0.92 5.21 6.74
CA ASP A 87 2.30 5.53 6.39
C ASP A 87 2.78 4.46 5.41
N VAL A 88 2.96 4.82 4.14
CA VAL A 88 3.36 3.89 3.08
C VAL A 88 4.84 4.04 2.79
N THR A 89 5.55 2.92 2.75
CA THR A 89 6.94 2.83 2.28
C THR A 89 7.03 1.70 1.27
N LEU A 90 7.65 1.96 0.12
CA LEU A 90 7.86 0.98 -0.94
C LEU A 90 9.35 0.78 -1.16
N ILE A 91 9.77 -0.48 -1.21
CA ILE A 91 11.14 -0.87 -1.56
C ILE A 91 11.08 -1.44 -2.97
N VAL A 92 11.68 -0.74 -3.93
CA VAL A 92 11.55 -1.04 -5.36
C VAL A 92 12.93 -0.99 -6.04
N ASP A 93 13.05 -1.60 -7.21
CA ASP A 93 14.28 -1.50 -7.99
C ASP A 93 14.53 -0.04 -8.42
N GLU A 94 15.80 0.37 -8.46
CA GLU A 94 16.21 1.77 -8.64
C GLU A 94 15.61 2.44 -9.89
N GLY A 95 15.47 1.67 -10.97
CA GLY A 95 14.91 2.13 -12.25
C GLY A 95 13.38 2.17 -12.34
N LEU A 96 12.65 1.85 -11.26
CA LEU A 96 11.19 1.87 -11.24
C LEU A 96 10.66 3.14 -10.55
N THR A 97 9.56 3.67 -11.07
CA THR A 97 8.77 4.72 -10.43
C THR A 97 7.86 4.08 -9.38
N ALA A 98 7.75 4.71 -8.21
CA ALA A 98 6.84 4.32 -7.14
C ALA A 98 5.87 5.47 -6.83
N LEU A 99 4.58 5.17 -6.83
CA LEU A 99 3.51 6.13 -6.55
C LEU A 99 2.66 5.64 -5.38
N SER A 100 2.07 6.57 -4.63
CA SER A 100 1.08 6.28 -3.60
C SER A 100 0.13 7.46 -3.41
N ASN A 101 -0.75 7.42 -2.41
CA ASN A 101 -1.77 8.43 -2.16
C ASN A 101 -1.21 9.83 -1.87
N MET A 102 -0.06 9.91 -1.22
CA MET A 102 0.53 11.16 -0.76
C MET A 102 1.86 11.44 -1.47
N ASN A 103 2.35 12.66 -1.37
CA ASN A 103 3.64 13.04 -1.96
C ASN A 103 4.80 12.24 -1.30
N MET A 104 5.83 11.97 -2.10
CA MET A 104 7.09 11.42 -1.61
C MET A 104 7.75 12.42 -0.66
N ILE A 105 8.26 11.93 0.47
CA ILE A 105 8.98 12.72 1.48
C ILE A 105 10.45 12.31 1.63
N SER A 106 10.80 11.11 1.15
CA SER A 106 12.18 10.62 1.17
C SER A 106 12.35 9.53 0.11
N GLU A 107 13.50 9.54 -0.55
CA GLU A 107 14.00 8.43 -1.38
C GLU A 107 15.44 8.14 -0.95
N THR A 108 15.77 6.88 -0.70
CA THR A 108 17.13 6.50 -0.29
C THR A 108 17.52 5.19 -0.94
N LYS A 109 18.73 5.15 -1.49
CA LYS A 109 19.30 3.94 -2.06
C LYS A 109 19.72 2.97 -0.95
N VAL A 110 19.35 1.70 -1.10
CA VAL A 110 19.74 0.59 -0.24
C VAL A 110 20.08 -0.57 -1.17
N ASP A 111 21.37 -0.90 -1.26
CA ASP A 111 21.91 -1.89 -2.19
C ASP A 111 21.53 -1.60 -3.66
N ASP A 112 20.84 -2.53 -4.31
CA ASP A 112 20.33 -2.45 -5.69
C ASP A 112 18.89 -1.90 -5.78
N LYS A 113 18.34 -1.48 -4.64
CA LYS A 113 16.96 -0.97 -4.51
C LYS A 113 16.95 0.46 -4.01
N LYS A 114 15.76 1.06 -4.05
CA LYS A 114 15.45 2.32 -3.39
C LYS A 114 14.26 2.15 -2.46
N VAL A 115 14.33 2.86 -1.33
CA VAL A 115 13.28 2.95 -0.33
C VAL A 115 12.60 4.31 -0.50
N VAL A 116 11.35 4.28 -0.96
CA VAL A 116 10.52 5.47 -1.18
C VAL A 116 9.51 5.58 -0.05
N LYS A 117 9.56 6.69 0.69
CA LYS A 117 8.61 6.99 1.78
C LYS A 117 7.65 8.08 1.34
N PHE A 118 6.37 7.89 1.61
CA PHE A 118 5.31 8.86 1.33
C PHE A 118 4.84 9.53 2.62
N ALA A 119 4.28 10.74 2.52
CA ALA A 119 3.67 11.42 3.67
C ALA A 119 2.48 10.63 4.22
N THR A 120 2.21 10.78 5.51
CA THR A 120 1.04 10.18 6.17
C THR A 120 -0.27 10.65 5.51
N THR A 121 -1.17 9.72 5.22
CA THR A 121 -2.50 10.07 4.68
C THR A 121 -3.38 10.79 5.72
N PRO A 122 -4.40 11.56 5.30
CA PRO A 122 -5.53 11.84 6.17
C PRO A 122 -6.27 10.54 6.56
N PRO A 123 -7.14 10.57 7.60
CA PRO A 123 -7.97 9.42 7.94
C PRO A 123 -8.85 9.00 6.76
N MET A 124 -8.68 7.77 6.28
CA MET A 124 -9.37 7.23 5.11
C MET A 124 -9.67 5.74 5.29
N SER A 125 -10.58 5.21 4.49
CA SER A 125 -10.93 3.79 4.48
C SER A 125 -9.88 2.98 3.70
N THR A 126 -9.70 1.70 4.06
CA THR A 126 -8.70 0.80 3.47
C THR A 126 -8.80 0.65 1.96
N TYR A 127 -10.02 0.65 1.41
CA TYR A 127 -10.25 0.48 -0.03
C TYR A 127 -9.69 1.63 -0.90
N LEU A 128 -9.36 2.78 -0.30
CA LEU A 128 -8.78 3.93 -0.97
C LEU A 128 -7.24 3.95 -0.92
N VAL A 129 -6.61 3.08 -0.12
CA VAL A 129 -5.15 2.97 -0.11
C VAL A 129 -4.70 2.56 -1.51
N ALA A 130 -3.73 3.28 -2.05
CA ALA A 130 -3.26 3.06 -3.41
C ALA A 130 -1.74 3.13 -3.48
N PHE A 131 -1.16 2.23 -4.25
CA PHE A 131 0.22 2.32 -4.69
C PHE A 131 0.45 1.62 -6.03
N ALA A 132 1.42 2.13 -6.79
CA ALA A 132 1.81 1.58 -8.07
C ALA A 132 3.33 1.61 -8.24
N VAL A 133 3.88 0.60 -8.91
CA VAL A 133 5.31 0.44 -9.18
C VAL A 133 5.52 -0.03 -10.61
N GLY A 134 6.28 0.73 -11.41
CA GLY A 134 6.56 0.38 -12.80
C GLY A 134 7.42 1.43 -13.50
N GLN A 135 7.72 1.22 -14.78
CA GLN A 135 8.38 2.24 -15.62
C GLN A 135 7.33 3.26 -16.07
N LEU A 136 7.04 4.22 -15.18
CA LEU A 136 6.02 5.24 -15.39
C LEU A 136 6.68 6.59 -15.63
N GLU A 137 6.28 7.24 -16.72
CA GLU A 137 6.57 8.64 -17.01
C GLU A 137 5.39 9.51 -16.60
N TYR A 138 5.65 10.81 -16.39
CA TYR A 138 4.60 11.76 -16.05
C TYR A 138 4.81 13.08 -16.79
N ILE A 139 3.69 13.76 -17.04
CA ILE A 139 3.67 15.16 -17.44
C ILE A 139 3.00 15.89 -16.27
N GLN A 140 3.66 16.94 -15.78
CA GLN A 140 3.13 17.76 -14.70
C GLN A 140 2.87 19.17 -15.20
N ASP A 141 1.67 19.69 -14.95
CA ASP A 141 1.36 21.11 -15.09
C ASP A 141 1.38 21.77 -13.70
N VAL A 142 1.79 23.03 -13.64
CA VAL A 142 1.84 23.81 -12.39
C VAL A 142 0.78 24.89 -12.48
N GLU A 143 -0.42 24.60 -11.99
CA GLU A 143 -1.44 25.64 -11.83
C GLU A 143 -1.04 26.61 -10.70
N VAL A 144 -0.76 27.85 -11.06
CA VAL A 144 -0.58 28.94 -10.10
C VAL A 144 -1.97 29.31 -9.56
N VAL A 145 -2.29 28.83 -8.36
CA VAL A 145 -3.52 29.24 -7.67
C VAL A 145 -3.38 30.70 -7.25
N HIS A 146 -3.99 31.61 -8.00
CA HIS A 146 -4.19 32.98 -7.55
C HIS A 146 -5.14 32.95 -6.33
N LYS A 147 -4.58 33.18 -5.13
CA LYS A 147 -5.39 33.46 -3.94
C LYS A 147 -6.15 34.77 -4.18
N ILE A 148 -7.45 34.69 -4.35
CA ILE A 148 -8.34 35.85 -4.23
C ILE A 148 -8.60 35.99 -2.73
N ASP A 149 -7.91 36.93 -2.08
CA ASP A 149 -8.24 37.33 -0.72
C ASP A 149 -9.62 38.00 -0.75
N HIS A 150 -10.61 37.33 -0.16
CA HIS A 150 -11.87 37.98 0.19
C HIS A 150 -11.67 38.67 1.55
N GLN A 151 -11.66 40.01 1.52
CA GLN A 151 -11.79 40.88 2.69
C GLN A 151 -13.16 40.76 3.33
#